data_AF-A0A316GJX6-F1
#
_entry.id   AF-A0A316GJX6-F1
#
_cell.length_a   1.000
_cell.length_b   1.000
_cell.length_c   1.000
_cell.angle_alpha   90.00
_cell.angle_beta   90.00
_cell.angle_gamma   90.00
#
_symmetry.space_group_name_H-M   'P 1'
#
loop_
_entity.id
_entity.type
_entity.pdbx_description
1 polymer ?
#
loop_
_entity_poly.entity_id
_entity_poly.type
_entity_poly.pdbx_seq_one_letter_code
_entity_poly.pdbx_strand_id
1 'polypeptide(L)'
;MLCWIALCLSLLALQAHATGGALSNAATGVAGVYTGQQRISDHPHHVLMGHVIIVSRDGALARALVIGHRLDGIHRLRFSEAWTAGQPLPFHRETGAGCTHGHCRDGSVGMILLDGAGFDQALRRGLAARLTVPSGTIDISVPAALFHDAATHAAGM
;
A
#
# COMPACT_ATOMS: atom_id res chain seq x y z
N MET A 1 -16.62 -8.86 -38.10
CA MET A 1 -16.24 -7.70 -37.26
C MET A 1 -16.71 -7.78 -35.80
N LEU A 2 -17.68 -8.62 -35.42
CA LEU A 2 -18.10 -8.76 -34.00
C LEU A 2 -17.11 -9.57 -33.12
N CYS A 3 -16.30 -10.45 -33.71
CA CYS A 3 -15.40 -11.35 -32.96
C CYS A 3 -14.25 -10.62 -32.24
N TRP A 4 -13.82 -9.47 -32.76
CA TRP A 4 -12.70 -8.70 -32.19
C TRP A 4 -13.09 -7.89 -30.94
N ILE A 5 -14.34 -7.41 -30.87
CA ILE A 5 -14.82 -6.63 -29.72
C ILE A 5 -14.92 -7.52 -28.47
N ALA A 6 -15.38 -8.77 -28.64
CA ALA A 6 -15.48 -9.74 -27.55
C ALA A 6 -14.10 -10.16 -26.98
N LEU A 7 -13.05 -10.19 -27.83
CA LEU A 7 -11.70 -10.52 -27.42
C LEU A 7 -11.02 -9.37 -26.65
N CYS A 8 -11.30 -8.12 -27.00
CA CYS A 8 -10.79 -6.96 -26.24
C CYS A 8 -11.45 -6.82 -24.86
N LEU A 9 -12.75 -7.16 -24.74
CA LEU A 9 -13.47 -7.13 -23.46
C LEU A 9 -13.03 -8.24 -22.49
N SER A 10 -12.59 -9.39 -22.99
CA SER A 10 -12.12 -10.51 -22.16
C SER A 10 -10.68 -10.33 -21.67
N LEU A 11 -9.86 -9.52 -22.35
CA LEU A 11 -8.50 -9.14 -21.89
C LEU A 11 -8.51 -8.12 -20.73
N LEU A 12 -9.59 -7.35 -20.56
CA LEU A 12 -9.78 -6.44 -19.42
C LEU A 12 -10.09 -7.17 -18.11
N ALA A 13 -10.67 -8.38 -18.17
CA ALA A 13 -11.08 -9.15 -17.00
C ALA A 13 -9.93 -9.97 -16.37
N LEU A 14 -8.79 -10.11 -17.06
CA LEU A 14 -7.69 -10.97 -16.63
C LEU A 14 -6.47 -10.20 -16.09
N GLN A 15 -6.66 -8.95 -15.64
CA GLN A 15 -5.70 -8.39 -14.70
C GLN A 15 -6.04 -8.94 -13.32
N ALA A 16 -5.44 -10.08 -12.99
CA ALA A 16 -5.32 -10.60 -11.64
C ALA A 16 -4.54 -9.58 -10.80
N HIS A 17 -5.21 -8.48 -10.43
CA HIS A 17 -4.80 -7.63 -9.35
C HIS A 17 -4.68 -8.54 -8.14
N ALA A 18 -3.54 -8.48 -7.44
CA ALA A 18 -3.44 -9.12 -6.14
C ALA A 18 -4.63 -8.61 -5.34
N THR A 19 -5.62 -9.46 -5.08
CA THR A 19 -6.85 -9.03 -4.42
C THR A 19 -6.50 -8.73 -2.97
N GLY A 20 -7.11 -7.68 -2.41
CA GLY A 20 -7.05 -7.49 -0.97
C GLY A 20 -7.70 -8.66 -0.22
N GLY A 21 -7.65 -8.61 1.10
CA GLY A 21 -8.19 -9.68 1.93
C GLY A 21 -8.35 -9.29 3.38
N ALA A 22 -8.64 -10.29 4.21
CA ALA A 22 -8.80 -10.14 5.66
C ALA A 22 -7.53 -10.56 6.42
N LEU A 23 -7.33 -9.94 7.58
CA LEU A 23 -6.30 -10.24 8.56
C LEU A 23 -7.03 -10.64 9.84
N SER A 24 -6.68 -11.77 10.43
CA SER A 24 -7.19 -12.15 11.74
C SER A 24 -6.14 -12.95 12.49
N ASN A 25 -5.89 -12.55 13.73
CA ASN A 25 -5.02 -13.24 14.65
C ASN A 25 -5.65 -13.25 16.04
N ALA A 26 -6.37 -14.33 16.34
CA ALA A 26 -7.08 -14.55 17.60
C ALA A 26 -6.15 -14.47 18.83
N ALA A 27 -4.89 -14.90 18.71
CA ALA A 27 -3.94 -14.84 19.84
C ALA A 27 -3.55 -13.41 20.23
N THR A 28 -3.64 -12.46 19.28
CA THR A 28 -3.30 -11.05 19.51
C THR A 28 -4.52 -10.13 19.57
N GLY A 29 -5.72 -10.66 19.29
CA GLY A 29 -6.95 -9.87 19.16
C GLY A 29 -6.96 -8.92 17.96
N VAL A 30 -6.01 -9.06 17.03
CA VAL A 30 -5.92 -8.23 15.83
C VAL A 30 -6.84 -8.79 14.76
N ALA A 31 -7.75 -7.96 14.26
CA ALA A 31 -8.55 -8.22 13.07
C ALA A 31 -8.39 -7.05 12.09
N GLY A 32 -8.66 -7.24 10.81
CA GLY A 32 -8.55 -6.16 9.85
C GLY A 32 -8.65 -6.62 8.41
N VAL A 33 -8.32 -5.70 7.52
CA VAL A 33 -8.27 -5.91 6.07
C VAL A 33 -7.02 -5.28 5.47
N TYR A 34 -6.69 -5.74 4.27
CA TYR A 34 -5.71 -5.13 3.40
C TYR A 34 -6.25 -5.03 1.98
N THR A 35 -5.75 -4.06 1.23
CA THR A 35 -6.03 -3.92 -0.21
C THR A 35 -5.08 -4.75 -1.04
N GLY A 36 -5.36 -4.83 -2.33
CA GLY A 36 -4.34 -5.24 -3.29
C GLY A 36 -3.12 -4.32 -3.30
N GLN A 37 -2.00 -4.84 -3.79
CA GLN A 37 -0.80 -4.03 -4.05
C GLN A 37 -0.91 -3.28 -5.38
N GLN A 38 -0.54 -2.02 -5.35
CA GLN A 38 -0.43 -1.16 -6.53
C GLN A 38 0.96 -0.51 -6.59
N ARG A 39 1.48 -0.26 -7.79
CA ARG A 39 2.72 0.51 -7.96
C ARG A 39 2.48 1.96 -7.54
N ILE A 40 3.30 2.48 -6.64
CA ILE A 40 3.15 3.84 -6.05
C ILE A 40 4.32 4.78 -6.37
N SER A 41 5.36 4.31 -7.06
CA SER A 41 6.47 5.16 -7.53
C SER A 41 6.64 5.05 -9.04
N ASP A 42 7.09 6.11 -9.68
CA ASP A 42 7.54 6.15 -11.08
C ASP A 42 9.08 6.10 -11.22
N HIS A 43 9.80 5.90 -10.11
CA HIS A 43 11.27 5.91 -10.06
C HIS A 43 11.91 4.95 -11.08
N PRO A 44 12.95 5.38 -11.83
CA PRO A 44 13.51 4.63 -12.96
C PRO A 44 14.20 3.31 -12.57
N HIS A 45 14.69 3.22 -11.33
CA HIS A 45 15.50 2.08 -10.86
C HIS A 45 14.86 1.30 -9.71
N HIS A 46 13.69 1.73 -9.22
CA HIS A 46 13.10 1.13 -8.03
C HIS A 46 11.59 1.09 -8.16
N VAL A 47 11.05 -0.11 -8.11
CA VAL A 47 9.60 -0.32 -8.14
C VAL A 47 9.09 -0.42 -6.69
N LEU A 48 8.44 0.64 -6.23
CA LEU A 48 7.74 0.65 -4.95
C LEU A 48 6.28 0.25 -5.15
N MET A 49 5.85 -0.68 -4.32
CA MET A 49 4.48 -1.18 -4.24
C MET A 49 3.86 -0.67 -2.94
N GLY A 50 2.60 -0.28 -3.00
CA GLY A 50 1.82 0.15 -1.85
C GLY A 50 0.53 -0.63 -1.73
N HIS A 51 0.13 -0.92 -0.50
CA HIS A 51 -1.20 -1.39 -0.16
C HIS A 51 -1.62 -0.75 1.16
N VAL A 52 -2.93 -0.65 1.40
CA VAL A 52 -3.46 -0.05 2.61
C VAL A 52 -3.94 -1.16 3.54
N ILE A 53 -3.66 -1.02 4.82
CA ILE A 53 -4.21 -1.88 5.87
C ILE A 53 -5.11 -1.06 6.79
N ILE A 54 -6.20 -1.67 7.25
CA ILE A 54 -7.05 -1.17 8.32
C ILE A 54 -7.17 -2.31 9.32
N VAL A 55 -6.64 -2.09 10.52
CA VAL A 55 -6.62 -3.10 11.58
C VAL A 55 -7.26 -2.54 12.83
N SER A 56 -7.97 -3.41 13.55
CA SER A 56 -8.53 -3.14 14.85
C SER A 56 -7.96 -4.09 15.89
N ARG A 57 -7.68 -3.57 17.08
CA ARG A 57 -7.33 -4.35 18.26
C ARG A 57 -7.98 -3.69 19.48
N ASP A 58 -8.76 -4.45 20.24
CA ASP A 58 -9.38 -3.98 21.49
C ASP A 58 -10.18 -2.66 21.32
N GLY A 59 -10.85 -2.50 20.18
CA GLY A 59 -11.63 -1.30 19.81
C GLY A 59 -10.80 -0.13 19.26
N ALA A 60 -9.47 -0.19 19.34
CA ALA A 60 -8.58 0.79 18.70
C ALA A 60 -8.38 0.42 17.23
N LEU A 61 -8.51 1.41 16.34
CA LEU A 61 -8.39 1.23 14.90
C LEU A 61 -7.16 1.96 14.37
N ALA A 62 -6.27 1.23 13.69
CA ALA A 62 -5.10 1.75 13.03
C ALA A 62 -5.23 1.61 11.50
N ARG A 63 -4.75 2.62 10.78
CA ARG A 63 -4.76 2.66 9.33
C ARG A 63 -3.34 2.97 8.86
N ALA A 64 -2.86 2.26 7.86
CA ALA A 64 -1.52 2.49 7.34
C ALA A 64 -1.44 2.25 5.84
N LEU A 65 -0.63 3.06 5.17
CA LEU A 65 -0.08 2.71 3.87
C LEU A 65 1.18 1.88 4.13
N VAL A 66 1.15 0.61 3.74
CA VAL A 66 2.32 -0.26 3.75
C VAL A 66 3.05 -0.11 2.42
N ILE A 67 4.36 -0.01 2.49
CA ILE A 67 5.26 0.21 1.35
C ILE A 67 6.18 -1.00 1.26
N GLY A 68 6.21 -1.61 0.09
CA GLY A 68 7.12 -2.69 -0.28
C GLY A 68 7.99 -2.30 -1.46
N HIS A 69 9.12 -2.98 -1.60
CA HIS A 69 10.02 -2.88 -2.74
C HIS A 69 9.97 -4.17 -3.52
N ARG A 70 9.62 -4.08 -4.81
CA ARG A 70 9.69 -5.22 -5.71
C ARG A 70 11.14 -5.46 -6.12
N LEU A 71 11.62 -6.67 -5.85
CA LEU A 71 12.97 -7.05 -6.25
C LEU A 71 13.05 -7.11 -7.78
N ASP A 72 13.78 -6.17 -8.36
CA ASP A 72 14.05 -6.03 -9.79
C ASP A 72 15.54 -6.24 -10.14
N GLY A 73 16.33 -6.70 -9.16
CA GLY A 73 17.78 -6.93 -9.28
C GLY A 73 18.66 -5.79 -8.76
N ILE A 74 18.07 -4.68 -8.31
CA ILE A 74 18.79 -3.55 -7.71
C ILE A 74 18.88 -3.66 -6.18
N HIS A 75 19.82 -2.92 -5.58
CA HIS A 75 20.05 -2.85 -4.13
C HIS A 75 18.77 -2.46 -3.35
N ARG A 76 18.68 -2.94 -2.10
CA ARG A 76 17.56 -2.63 -1.21
C ARG A 76 17.58 -1.17 -0.77
N LEU A 77 16.44 -0.51 -0.95
CA LEU A 77 16.18 0.82 -0.41
C LEU A 77 15.96 0.77 1.11
N ARG A 78 16.44 1.81 1.80
CA ARG A 78 16.28 2.00 3.24
C ARG A 78 15.88 3.43 3.50
N PHE A 79 14.60 3.64 3.77
CA PHE A 79 14.06 4.96 4.08
C PHE A 79 14.03 5.18 5.59
N SER A 80 14.23 6.42 6.00
CA SER A 80 14.16 6.82 7.41
C SER A 80 12.95 7.70 7.70
N GLU A 81 12.43 8.44 6.71
CA GLU A 81 11.33 9.38 6.91
C GLU A 81 10.40 9.42 5.70
N ALA A 82 9.19 9.89 5.95
CA ALA A 82 8.21 10.25 4.92
C ALA A 82 7.71 11.66 5.18
N TRP A 83 7.47 12.42 4.11
CA TRP A 83 7.04 13.81 4.17
C TRP A 83 5.91 14.07 3.19
N THR A 84 4.93 14.91 3.54
CA THR A 84 3.92 15.41 2.61
C THR A 84 3.77 16.91 2.77
N ALA A 85 3.79 17.66 1.66
CA ALA A 85 3.68 19.12 1.67
C ALA A 85 4.60 19.82 2.71
N GLY A 86 5.82 19.30 2.90
CA GLY A 86 6.79 19.83 3.86
C GLY A 86 6.55 19.48 5.34
N GLN A 87 5.56 18.62 5.63
CA GLN A 87 5.29 18.11 6.98
C GLN A 87 5.73 16.65 7.11
N PRO A 88 6.32 16.26 8.25
CA PRO A 88 6.70 14.87 8.48
C PRO A 88 5.44 14.01 8.65
N LEU A 89 5.45 12.84 8.03
CA LEU A 89 4.45 11.80 8.21
C LEU A 89 4.96 10.76 9.23
N PRO A 90 4.09 10.15 10.05
CA PRO A 90 4.49 9.09 10.96
C PRO A 90 4.93 7.84 10.17
N PHE A 91 6.24 7.72 9.92
CA PHE A 91 6.84 6.62 9.18
C PHE A 91 7.46 5.61 10.13
N HIS A 92 7.03 4.36 10.03
CA HIS A 92 7.67 3.24 10.70
C HIS A 92 8.45 2.42 9.68
N ARG A 93 9.78 2.43 9.81
CA ARG A 93 10.64 1.60 8.99
C ARG A 93 10.46 0.14 9.39
N GLU A 94 10.28 -0.71 8.39
CA GLU A 94 10.29 -2.15 8.60
C GLU A 94 11.57 -2.77 8.04
N THR A 95 12.00 -3.85 8.68
CA THR A 95 13.09 -4.69 8.19
C THR A 95 12.63 -6.13 8.18
N GLY A 96 12.68 -6.76 7.02
CA GLY A 96 12.31 -8.16 6.91
C GLY A 96 12.33 -8.64 5.47
N ALA A 97 12.48 -9.96 5.32
CA ALA A 97 12.14 -10.67 4.10
C ALA A 97 10.98 -11.60 4.45
N GLY A 98 9.90 -11.57 3.69
CA GLY A 98 8.74 -12.41 3.98
C GLY A 98 7.46 -11.89 3.34
N CYS A 99 6.40 -12.66 3.51
CA CYS A 99 5.06 -12.28 3.10
C CYS A 99 4.51 -11.20 4.02
N THR A 100 4.24 -10.02 3.49
CA THR A 100 3.49 -8.98 4.22
C THR A 100 2.06 -9.00 3.72
N HIS A 101 1.09 -9.28 4.60
CA HIS A 101 -0.34 -9.21 4.28
C HIS A 101 -0.72 -9.97 2.99
N GLY A 102 -0.22 -11.20 2.82
CA GLY A 102 -0.46 -12.01 1.60
C GLY A 102 0.47 -11.71 0.42
N HIS A 103 1.38 -10.75 0.54
CA HIS A 103 2.31 -10.36 -0.52
C HIS A 103 3.74 -10.85 -0.24
N CYS A 104 4.12 -11.98 -0.83
CA CYS A 104 5.40 -12.66 -0.61
C CYS A 104 6.54 -12.26 -1.56
N ARG A 105 6.22 -11.54 -2.64
CA ARG A 105 7.18 -11.24 -3.71
C ARG A 105 8.04 -10.01 -3.43
N ASP A 106 7.59 -9.14 -2.54
CA ASP A 106 8.18 -7.83 -2.32
C ASP A 106 8.85 -7.79 -0.93
N GLY A 107 9.97 -7.08 -0.82
CA GLY A 107 10.63 -6.84 0.46
C GLY A 107 9.94 -5.70 1.22
N SER A 108 9.75 -5.85 2.53
CA SER A 108 9.16 -4.77 3.33
C SER A 108 10.11 -3.57 3.40
N VAL A 109 9.54 -2.38 3.22
CA VAL A 109 10.24 -1.10 3.33
C VAL A 109 9.83 -0.37 4.61
N GLY A 110 8.53 -0.30 4.86
CA GLY A 110 7.97 0.41 6.00
C GLY A 110 6.51 0.75 5.78
N MET A 111 5.96 1.53 6.69
CA MET A 111 4.58 2.00 6.61
C MET A 111 4.44 3.44 7.06
N ILE A 112 3.49 4.13 6.47
CA ILE A 112 3.03 5.45 6.90
C ILE A 112 1.74 5.25 7.67
N LEU A 113 1.74 5.58 8.96
CA LEU A 113 0.55 5.54 9.79
C LEU A 113 -0.33 6.76 9.49
N LEU A 114 -1.62 6.51 9.35
CA LEU A 114 -2.61 7.53 9.05
C LEU A 114 -3.59 7.63 10.21
N ASP A 115 -3.68 8.81 10.80
CA ASP A 115 -4.78 9.13 11.70
C ASP A 115 -6.10 9.28 10.92
N GLY A 116 -7.21 9.51 11.62
CA GLY A 116 -8.52 9.65 10.99
C GLY A 116 -8.54 10.76 9.92
N ALA A 117 -8.00 11.94 10.26
CA ALA A 117 -7.98 13.08 9.35
C ALA A 117 -7.10 12.83 8.11
N GLY A 118 -5.93 12.24 8.28
CA GLY A 118 -5.02 11.87 7.21
C GLY A 118 -5.61 10.81 6.29
N PHE A 119 -6.31 9.81 6.85
CA PHE A 119 -7.02 8.82 6.05
C PHE A 119 -8.20 9.43 5.28
N ASP A 120 -9.00 10.30 5.91
CA ASP A 120 -10.11 10.99 5.25
C ASP A 120 -9.64 11.90 4.11
N GLN A 121 -8.48 12.54 4.26
CA GLN A 121 -7.85 13.29 3.19
C GLN A 121 -7.39 12.37 2.05
N ALA A 122 -6.78 11.23 2.40
CA ALA A 122 -6.33 10.24 1.43
C ALA A 122 -7.48 9.62 0.64
N LEU A 123 -8.65 9.41 1.26
CA LEU A 123 -9.88 9.04 0.57
C LEU A 123 -10.29 10.07 -0.50
N ARG A 124 -10.16 11.37 -0.22
CA ARG A 124 -10.59 12.41 -1.17
C ARG A 124 -9.61 12.63 -2.32
N ARG A 125 -8.31 12.50 -2.07
CA ARG A 125 -7.26 13.02 -2.97
C ARG A 125 -6.13 12.03 -3.26
N GLY A 126 -6.12 10.88 -2.59
CA GLY A 126 -4.93 10.04 -2.51
C GLY A 126 -3.87 10.62 -1.58
N LEU A 127 -2.69 10.01 -1.60
CA LEU A 127 -1.54 10.43 -0.82
C LEU A 127 -0.34 10.64 -1.74
N ALA A 128 0.14 11.88 -1.81
CA ALA A 128 1.46 12.18 -2.35
C ALA A 128 2.44 12.38 -1.20
N ALA A 129 3.56 11.68 -1.23
CA ALA A 129 4.58 11.78 -0.20
C ALA A 129 5.98 11.63 -0.79
N ARG A 130 6.97 12.16 -0.07
CA ARG A 130 8.38 12.00 -0.35
C ARG A 130 8.99 11.12 0.71
N LEU A 131 9.61 10.02 0.29
CA LEU A 131 10.40 9.15 1.14
C LEU A 131 11.86 9.59 1.07
N THR A 132 12.53 9.71 2.22
CA THR A 132 13.93 10.13 2.30
C THR A 132 14.84 8.94 2.61
N VAL A 133 15.94 8.83 1.86
CA VAL A 133 17.06 7.92 2.12
C VAL A 133 18.34 8.75 2.32
N PRO A 134 19.40 8.22 2.95
CA PRO A 134 20.65 8.97 3.09
C PRO A 134 21.24 9.46 1.76
N SER A 135 20.99 8.74 0.67
CA SER A 135 21.51 9.04 -0.66
C SER A 135 20.56 9.85 -1.57
N GLY A 136 19.37 10.27 -1.09
CA GLY A 136 18.40 10.96 -1.93
C GLY A 136 16.95 10.80 -1.49
N THR A 137 16.03 11.01 -2.42
CA THR A 137 14.59 10.99 -2.14
C THR A 137 13.82 10.29 -3.25
N ILE A 138 12.72 9.64 -2.90
CA ILE A 138 11.79 9.03 -3.85
C ILE A 138 10.40 9.56 -3.57
N ASP A 139 9.79 10.16 -4.58
CA ASP A 139 8.41 10.60 -4.52
C ASP A 139 7.48 9.41 -4.80
N ILE A 140 6.41 9.31 -4.02
CA ILE A 140 5.35 8.32 -4.16
C ILE A 140 4.01 9.03 -4.35
N SER A 141 3.15 8.41 -5.17
CA SER A 141 1.79 8.84 -5.41
C SER A 141 0.86 7.63 -5.29
N VAL A 142 0.01 7.67 -4.26
CA VAL A 142 -0.98 6.62 -3.98
C VAL A 142 -2.37 7.15 -4.34
N PRO A 143 -3.09 6.49 -5.25
CA PRO A 143 -4.39 6.98 -5.69
C PRO A 143 -5.45 6.84 -4.60
N ALA A 144 -6.42 7.77 -4.60
CA ALA A 144 -7.60 7.73 -3.73
C ALA A 144 -8.34 6.39 -3.77
N ALA A 145 -8.40 5.76 -4.95
CA ALA A 145 -9.06 4.48 -5.17
C ALA A 145 -8.55 3.38 -4.24
N LEU A 146 -7.25 3.37 -3.89
CA LEU A 146 -6.69 2.38 -2.97
C LEU A 146 -7.21 2.56 -1.54
N PHE A 147 -7.40 3.79 -1.09
CA PHE A 147 -8.00 4.07 0.23
C PHE A 147 -9.49 3.74 0.25
N HIS A 148 -10.20 3.97 -0.85
CA HIS A 148 -11.59 3.55 -1.00
C HIS A 148 -11.77 2.03 -0.98
N ASP A 149 -10.86 1.29 -1.63
CA ASP A 149 -10.83 -0.17 -1.58
C ASP A 149 -10.68 -0.66 -0.13
N ALA A 150 -9.73 -0.08 0.62
CA ALA A 150 -9.52 -0.41 2.03
C ALA A 150 -10.76 -0.15 2.89
N ALA A 151 -11.40 1.02 2.70
CA ALA A 151 -12.61 1.38 3.44
C ALA A 151 -13.78 0.44 3.10
N THR A 152 -13.89 0.03 1.84
CA THR A 152 -14.93 -0.91 1.38
C THR A 152 -14.72 -2.30 1.99
N HIS A 153 -13.49 -2.80 2.00
CA HIS A 153 -13.16 -4.05 2.68
C HIS A 153 -13.46 -3.98 4.18
N ALA A 154 -13.10 -2.87 4.84
CA ALA A 154 -13.30 -2.72 6.28
C ALA A 154 -14.78 -2.61 6.67
N ALA A 155 -15.63 -2.05 5.81
CA ALA A 155 -17.08 -1.97 6.03
C ALA A 155 -17.79 -3.34 5.91
N GLY A 156 -17.14 -4.33 5.29
CA GLY A 156 -17.64 -5.71 5.18
C GLY A 156 -17.20 -6.64 6.32
N MET A 157 -16.43 -6.14 7.29
CA MET A 157 -16.08 -6.87 8.52
C MET A 157 -17.20 -6.76 9.55
#